data_AF-A0A4Z2G0A8-F1
#
_entry.id   AF-A0A4Z2G0A8-F1
#
_cell.length_a   1.000
_cell.length_b   1.000
_cell.length_c   1.000
_cell.angle_alpha   90.00
_cell.angle_beta   90.00
_cell.angle_gamma   90.00
#
_symmetry.space_group_name_H-M   'P 1'
#
loop_
_entity.id
_entity.type
_entity.pdbx_description
1 polymer ?
#
loop_
_entity_poly.entity_id
_entity_poly.type
_entity_poly.pdbx_seq_one_letter_code
_entity_poly.pdbx_strand_id
1 'polypeptide(L)'
;MRKDSCASAVAPAALEDSYQFGLTRNSHMTFAFDEAKVRERLILEFELRTKEEAGLVLYMARINHADFVTIQIKDRQVCLGYDLGHGNISGCVPFSINDGNWHKIRVTRNKQRCLLMVDGRYSKQMISPKKADLLDVVGRLYLGGLPQNYTSKRIGPILYSINGCIRRFKMVGGAVSTKAAATGRSEAVVEDFKLSMATPTSSHMIGRCFVATETGTYFEGTGYLKAVSSYRVGLDVSIALEFRTSRTSGVLLAVSNNANNGLGLEIVEGKLLFHVDNGAGRITAEHAPEGEGFCDGRWHAVTAKKLRHRLELQVDEQQSRAESPNARSNTCDTNDPVYVGGTPDGVRQAALSTRTSFKGCLRNLKITKASKTMEVQFNKALEIKGVQPLSCPAA
;
A
#
# COMPACT_ATOMS: atom_id res chain seq x y z
N MET A 1 -3.12 -0.99 42.68
CA MET A 1 -3.85 -0.88 41.40
C MET A 1 -3.15 0.17 40.54
N ARG A 2 -2.18 -0.22 39.72
CA ARG A 2 -1.63 0.69 38.70
C ARG A 2 -2.64 0.71 37.55
N LYS A 3 -3.05 1.90 37.10
CA LYS A 3 -3.84 2.05 35.88
C LYS A 3 -2.94 1.62 34.73
N ASP A 4 -3.29 0.55 34.03
CA ASP A 4 -2.74 0.23 32.72
C ASP A 4 -3.17 1.34 31.75
N SER A 5 -2.42 2.44 31.71
CA SER A 5 -2.66 3.49 30.72
C SER A 5 -1.89 3.14 29.47
N CYS A 6 -2.59 2.65 28.45
CA CYS A 6 -2.02 2.60 27.11
C CYS A 6 -1.54 3.98 26.66
N ALA A 7 -0.58 3.99 25.75
CA ALA A 7 -0.18 5.21 25.06
C ALA A 7 -1.40 5.89 24.44
N SER A 8 -1.35 7.22 24.40
CA SER A 8 -2.46 8.04 23.92
C SER A 8 -2.90 7.58 22.53
N ALA A 9 -4.16 7.21 22.38
CA ALA A 9 -4.73 6.71 21.12
C ALA A 9 -4.98 7.83 20.09
N VAL A 10 -4.15 8.90 20.11
CA VAL A 10 -4.22 10.00 19.15
C VAL A 10 -4.18 9.39 17.74
N ALA A 11 -5.15 9.76 16.92
CA ALA A 11 -5.16 9.32 15.54
C ALA A 11 -3.87 9.80 14.87
N PRO A 12 -3.18 8.93 14.11
CA PRO A 12 -1.99 9.33 13.39
C PRO A 12 -2.23 10.60 12.58
N ALA A 13 -1.31 11.57 12.66
CA ALA A 13 -1.40 12.80 11.89
C ALA A 13 -1.31 12.47 10.40
N ALA A 14 -2.47 12.43 9.74
CA ALA A 14 -2.59 12.27 8.31
C ALA A 14 -2.69 13.64 7.64
N LEU A 15 -2.05 13.78 6.49
CA LEU A 15 -2.12 14.96 5.64
C LEU A 15 -3.44 14.92 4.88
N GLU A 16 -4.28 15.94 5.10
CA GLU A 16 -5.53 16.11 4.36
C GLU A 16 -5.27 16.27 2.86
N ASP A 17 -6.25 15.85 2.05
CA ASP A 17 -6.23 15.92 0.58
C ASP A 17 -4.96 15.35 -0.08
N SER A 18 -4.36 14.33 0.54
CA SER A 18 -3.20 13.64 0.02
C SER A 18 -3.31 12.13 0.16
N TYR A 19 -2.88 11.44 -0.89
CA TYR A 19 -3.22 10.04 -1.12
C TYR A 19 -1.96 9.22 -1.33
N GLN A 20 -1.85 8.14 -0.58
CA GLN A 20 -0.71 7.22 -0.63
C GLN A 20 -0.96 6.15 -1.71
N PHE A 21 0.02 6.00 -2.59
CA PHE A 21 0.07 4.98 -3.64
C PHE A 21 1.16 3.94 -3.32
N GLY A 22 1.29 2.91 -4.16
CA GLY A 22 2.31 1.86 -4.01
C GLY A 22 2.11 0.92 -2.82
N LEU A 23 0.92 0.92 -2.20
CA LEU A 23 0.57 -0.07 -1.17
C LEU A 23 0.57 -1.50 -1.71
N THR A 24 0.23 -1.63 -2.99
CA THR A 24 0.45 -2.82 -3.80
C THR A 24 1.06 -2.41 -5.14
N ARG A 25 1.51 -3.38 -5.94
CA ARG A 25 2.05 -3.14 -7.29
C ARG A 25 1.07 -2.37 -8.20
N ASN A 26 -0.23 -2.46 -7.92
CA ASN A 26 -1.30 -1.96 -8.78
C ASN A 26 -2.16 -0.90 -8.09
N SER A 27 -1.69 -0.30 -7.00
CA SER A 27 -2.34 0.87 -6.39
C SER A 27 -2.52 1.97 -7.42
N HIS A 28 -3.76 2.43 -7.63
CA HIS A 28 -4.06 3.48 -8.61
C HIS A 28 -5.39 4.17 -8.36
N MET A 29 -5.52 5.38 -8.90
CA MET A 29 -6.79 6.05 -9.12
C MET A 29 -7.06 6.17 -10.62
N THR A 30 -8.33 6.16 -10.98
CA THR A 30 -8.79 6.39 -12.35
C THR A 30 -9.67 7.62 -12.40
N PHE A 31 -9.51 8.44 -13.45
CA PHE A 31 -10.35 9.61 -13.71
C PHE A 31 -10.84 9.56 -15.15
N ALA A 32 -12.17 9.67 -15.33
CA ALA A 32 -12.76 9.93 -16.64
C ALA A 32 -12.64 11.41 -17.00
N PHE A 33 -12.43 11.71 -18.28
CA PHE A 33 -12.36 13.07 -18.80
C PHE A 33 -12.78 13.10 -20.28
N ASP A 34 -13.15 14.28 -20.79
CA ASP A 34 -13.44 14.48 -22.22
C ASP A 34 -12.12 14.50 -23.03
N GLU A 35 -11.87 13.42 -23.75
CA GLU A 35 -10.69 13.23 -24.58
C GLU A 35 -10.54 14.26 -25.71
N ALA A 36 -11.65 14.83 -26.20
CA ALA A 36 -11.60 15.86 -27.24
C ALA A 36 -10.84 17.10 -26.77
N LYS A 37 -10.86 17.38 -25.46
CA LYS A 37 -10.25 18.59 -24.88
C LYS A 37 -8.75 18.48 -24.67
N VAL A 38 -8.13 17.30 -24.78
CA VAL A 38 -6.66 17.16 -24.61
C VAL A 38 -5.88 17.04 -25.93
N ARG A 39 -6.60 17.01 -27.06
CA ARG A 39 -6.02 16.73 -28.38
C ARG A 39 -4.88 17.67 -28.73
N GLU A 40 -5.08 18.98 -28.57
CA GLU A 40 -4.09 20.00 -28.91
C GLU A 40 -3.26 20.47 -27.71
N ARG A 41 -3.86 20.51 -26.52
CA ARG A 41 -3.22 21.02 -25.31
C ARG A 41 -3.51 20.13 -24.12
N LEU A 42 -2.48 19.89 -23.31
CA LEU A 42 -2.61 19.18 -22.04
C LEU A 42 -1.70 19.85 -21.00
N ILE A 43 -2.27 20.20 -19.85
CA ILE A 43 -1.50 20.60 -18.67
C ILE A 43 -1.83 19.64 -17.55
N LEU A 44 -0.79 19.09 -16.94
CA LEU A 44 -0.86 18.27 -15.74
C LEU A 44 -0.05 18.97 -14.65
N GLU A 45 -0.60 19.10 -13.46
CA GLU A 45 0.10 19.66 -12.30
C GLU A 45 -0.25 18.85 -11.06
N PHE A 46 0.75 18.50 -10.25
CA PHE A 46 0.56 17.82 -8.96
C PHE A 46 1.79 18.00 -8.10
N GLU A 47 1.68 17.64 -6.82
CA GLU A 47 2.81 17.49 -5.93
C GLU A 47 3.02 16.01 -5.60
N LEU A 48 4.28 15.58 -5.58
CA LEU A 48 4.70 14.22 -5.25
C LEU A 48 5.73 14.25 -4.12
N ARG A 49 5.57 13.35 -3.16
CA ARG A 49 6.55 13.03 -2.12
C ARG A 49 6.84 11.54 -2.15
N THR A 50 8.09 11.15 -2.38
CA THR A 50 8.51 9.74 -2.45
C THR A 50 9.98 9.57 -2.02
N LYS A 51 10.36 8.33 -1.68
CA LYS A 51 11.76 7.90 -1.50
C LYS A 51 12.19 6.86 -2.53
N GLU A 52 11.29 6.45 -3.42
CA GLU A 52 11.53 5.38 -4.39
C GLU A 52 12.41 5.85 -5.55
N GLU A 53 13.23 4.93 -6.05
CA GLU A 53 14.08 5.19 -7.22
C GLU A 53 13.31 5.09 -8.54
N ALA A 54 12.20 4.36 -8.56
CA ALA A 54 11.38 4.17 -9.73
C ALA A 54 9.91 3.90 -9.38
N GLY A 55 9.00 4.26 -10.29
CA GLY A 55 7.57 3.98 -10.16
C GLY A 55 6.73 4.75 -11.17
N LEU A 56 5.58 4.20 -11.54
CA LEU A 56 4.64 4.86 -12.44
C LEU A 56 3.80 5.88 -11.69
N VAL A 57 3.83 7.14 -12.15
CA VAL A 57 3.10 8.25 -11.52
C VAL A 57 1.81 8.56 -12.27
N LEU A 58 1.82 8.53 -13.61
CA LEU A 58 0.65 8.89 -14.40
C LEU A 58 0.68 8.21 -15.76
N TYR A 59 -0.47 7.76 -16.25
CA TYR A 59 -0.61 7.20 -17.59
C TYR A 59 -1.98 7.50 -18.22
N MET A 60 -1.99 7.89 -19.50
CA MET A 60 -3.16 7.89 -20.37
C MET A 60 -2.74 7.43 -21.76
N ALA A 61 -3.61 6.71 -22.47
CA ALA A 61 -3.27 6.14 -23.77
C ALA A 61 -4.50 5.88 -24.64
N ARG A 62 -4.27 5.75 -25.94
CA ARG A 62 -5.23 5.16 -26.89
C ARG A 62 -5.47 3.69 -26.57
N ILE A 63 -6.57 3.13 -27.08
CA ILE A 63 -6.91 1.70 -26.90
C ILE A 63 -5.80 0.74 -27.38
N ASN A 64 -5.09 1.10 -28.44
CA ASN A 64 -3.96 0.34 -28.99
C ASN A 64 -2.59 0.88 -28.52
N HIS A 65 -2.58 1.83 -27.58
CA HIS A 65 -1.40 2.53 -27.07
C HIS A 65 -0.58 3.28 -28.12
N ALA A 66 -1.09 3.50 -29.34
CA ALA A 66 -0.40 4.27 -30.39
C ALA A 66 0.01 5.66 -29.89
N ASP A 67 -0.92 6.31 -29.20
CA ASP A 67 -0.76 7.60 -28.55
C ASP A 67 -0.78 7.40 -27.04
N PHE A 68 0.08 8.11 -26.32
CA PHE A 68 0.11 8.08 -24.87
C PHE A 68 0.82 9.29 -24.27
N VAL A 69 0.56 9.52 -22.99
CA VAL A 69 1.37 10.38 -22.12
C VAL A 69 1.64 9.59 -20.83
N THR A 70 2.90 9.58 -20.39
CA THR A 70 3.33 8.90 -19.17
C THR A 70 4.25 9.79 -18.34
N ILE A 71 4.12 9.73 -17.02
CA ILE A 71 5.08 10.29 -16.08
C ILE A 71 5.56 9.14 -15.19
N GLN A 72 6.87 8.94 -15.15
CA GLN A 72 7.54 7.92 -14.36
C GLN A 72 8.62 8.55 -13.50
N ILE A 73 8.81 8.03 -12.29
CA ILE A 73 10.09 8.16 -11.61
C ILE A 73 10.99 7.07 -12.19
N LYS A 74 12.17 7.46 -12.64
CA LYS A 74 13.19 6.55 -13.17
C LYS A 74 14.56 7.08 -12.77
N ASP A 75 15.40 6.22 -12.19
CA ASP A 75 16.72 6.57 -11.69
C ASP A 75 16.67 7.79 -10.75
N ARG A 76 15.61 7.87 -9.92
CA ARG A 76 15.26 8.94 -8.97
C ARG A 76 14.79 10.26 -9.61
N GLN A 77 14.74 10.34 -10.93
CA GLN A 77 14.36 11.54 -11.68
C GLN A 77 12.91 11.48 -12.17
N VAL A 78 12.28 12.64 -12.35
CA VAL A 78 10.98 12.73 -13.03
C VAL A 78 11.21 12.67 -14.54
N CYS A 79 10.60 11.67 -15.17
CA CYS A 79 10.68 11.43 -16.61
C CYS A 79 9.29 11.53 -17.24
N LEU A 80 9.18 12.33 -18.30
CA LEU A 80 8.00 12.43 -19.14
C LEU A 80 8.25 11.64 -20.44
N GLY A 81 7.27 10.84 -20.85
CA GLY A 81 7.25 10.19 -22.16
C GLY A 81 5.92 10.40 -22.85
N TYR A 82 5.93 10.58 -24.17
CA TYR A 82 4.70 10.68 -24.95
C TYR A 82 4.90 10.26 -26.41
N ASP A 83 3.79 9.89 -27.04
CA ASP A 83 3.68 9.62 -28.48
C ASP A 83 2.34 10.16 -28.99
N LEU A 84 2.36 10.74 -30.19
CA LEU A 84 1.22 11.34 -30.88
C LEU A 84 0.83 10.53 -32.13
N GLY A 85 1.27 9.26 -32.21
CA GLY A 85 0.95 8.31 -33.26
C GLY A 85 2.11 8.00 -34.23
N HIS A 86 3.19 8.77 -34.20
CA HIS A 86 4.27 8.72 -35.22
C HIS A 86 5.69 8.49 -34.66
N GLY A 87 5.82 8.23 -33.37
CA GLY A 87 7.08 7.89 -32.72
C GLY A 87 7.15 8.49 -31.32
N ASN A 88 7.67 7.71 -30.36
CA ASN A 88 7.73 8.12 -28.98
C ASN A 88 8.97 8.98 -28.71
N ILE A 89 8.86 9.86 -27.72
CA ILE A 89 9.98 10.59 -27.16
C ILE A 89 9.86 10.58 -25.63
N SER A 90 11.01 10.58 -24.95
CA SER A 90 11.06 10.68 -23.50
C SER A 90 12.23 11.55 -23.04
N GLY A 91 12.11 12.08 -21.82
CA GLY A 91 13.12 12.93 -21.24
C GLY A 91 12.85 13.19 -19.77
N CYS A 92 13.94 13.27 -19.00
CA CYS A 92 13.90 13.49 -17.57
C CYS A 92 14.49 14.85 -17.22
N VAL A 93 14.07 15.41 -16.09
CA VAL A 93 14.83 16.51 -15.47
C VAL A 93 16.09 15.94 -14.82
N PRO A 94 17.27 16.59 -14.93
CA PRO A 94 18.53 16.05 -14.43
C PRO A 94 18.68 16.29 -12.91
N PHE A 95 17.64 15.98 -12.13
CA PHE A 95 17.59 16.19 -10.69
C PHE A 95 16.76 15.09 -10.01
N SER A 96 17.24 14.61 -8.86
CA SER A 96 16.57 13.56 -8.10
C SER A 96 15.54 14.16 -7.16
N ILE A 97 14.35 13.56 -7.07
CA ILE A 97 13.24 14.06 -6.25
C ILE A 97 12.78 13.08 -5.16
N ASN A 98 13.57 12.04 -4.91
CA ASN A 98 13.24 10.96 -3.98
C ASN A 98 13.77 11.22 -2.55
N ASP A 99 13.86 12.48 -2.15
CA ASP A 99 14.40 12.91 -0.86
C ASP A 99 13.37 12.81 0.30
N GLY A 100 12.12 12.43 -0.01
CA GLY A 100 11.02 12.40 0.94
C GLY A 100 10.36 13.76 1.19
N ASN A 101 10.69 14.80 0.44
CA ASN A 101 10.02 16.10 0.45
C ASN A 101 8.98 16.21 -0.68
N TRP A 102 8.14 17.25 -0.60
CA TRP A 102 7.17 17.55 -1.65
C TRP A 102 7.82 18.28 -2.80
N HIS A 103 7.71 17.74 -4.01
CA HIS A 103 8.11 18.38 -5.25
C HIS A 103 6.89 18.69 -6.11
N LYS A 104 6.83 19.88 -6.69
CA LYS A 104 5.77 20.30 -7.61
C LYS A 104 6.16 19.92 -9.03
N ILE A 105 5.40 19.03 -9.66
CA ILE A 105 5.60 18.60 -11.05
C ILE A 105 4.54 19.23 -11.92
N ARG A 106 4.97 19.83 -13.03
CA ARG A 106 4.10 20.38 -14.06
C ARG A 106 4.52 19.93 -15.44
N VAL A 107 3.58 19.43 -16.23
CA VAL A 107 3.75 19.13 -17.65
C VAL A 107 2.86 20.06 -18.43
N THR A 108 3.39 20.71 -19.48
CA THR A 108 2.62 21.50 -20.43
C THR A 108 2.93 21.02 -21.84
N ARG A 109 1.94 20.42 -22.49
CA ARG A 109 1.97 20.05 -23.90
C ARG A 109 1.14 21.05 -24.70
N ASN A 110 1.73 21.59 -25.76
CA ASN A 110 1.05 22.31 -26.83
C ASN A 110 1.46 21.66 -28.15
N LYS A 111 0.54 20.95 -28.80
CA LYS A 111 0.77 20.19 -30.02
C LYS A 111 1.94 19.21 -29.85
N GLN A 112 3.01 19.35 -30.64
CA GLN A 112 4.21 18.51 -30.54
C GLN A 112 5.13 18.87 -29.38
N ARG A 113 5.01 20.10 -28.83
CA ARG A 113 5.96 20.62 -27.85
C ARG A 113 5.50 20.29 -26.44
N CYS A 114 6.36 19.63 -25.67
CA CYS A 114 6.15 19.36 -24.25
C CYS A 114 7.24 20.03 -23.41
N LEU A 115 6.83 20.62 -22.28
CA LEU A 115 7.69 21.11 -21.22
C LEU A 115 7.36 20.36 -19.93
N LEU A 116 8.32 19.59 -19.41
CA LEU A 116 8.31 19.08 -18.05
C LEU A 116 9.05 20.07 -17.15
N MET A 117 8.46 20.43 -16.02
CA MET A 117 9.03 21.34 -15.04
C MET A 117 8.85 20.79 -13.63
N VAL A 118 9.90 20.91 -12.80
CA VAL A 118 9.91 20.50 -11.39
C VAL A 118 10.34 21.69 -10.54
N ASP A 119 9.54 22.02 -9.53
CA ASP A 119 9.74 23.11 -8.56
C ASP A 119 9.95 24.50 -9.19
N GLY A 120 9.45 24.70 -10.41
CA GLY A 120 9.66 25.94 -11.17
C GLY A 120 11.12 26.19 -11.59
N ARG A 121 12.05 25.28 -11.27
CA ARG A 121 13.50 25.46 -11.43
C ARG A 121 14.09 24.54 -12.49
N TYR A 122 13.80 23.25 -12.39
CA TYR A 122 14.35 22.25 -13.30
C TYR A 122 13.37 22.00 -14.43
N SER A 123 13.84 21.97 -15.67
CA SER A 123 12.95 21.75 -16.80
C SER A 123 13.58 20.91 -17.90
N LYS A 124 12.72 20.22 -18.65
CA LYS A 124 13.07 19.44 -19.83
C LYS A 124 12.05 19.74 -20.94
N GLN A 125 12.53 20.33 -22.03
CA GLN A 125 11.74 20.54 -23.23
C GLN A 125 11.95 19.40 -24.23
N MET A 126 10.87 18.99 -24.90
CA MET A 126 10.87 17.93 -25.90
C MET A 126 9.92 18.29 -27.04
N ILE A 127 10.21 17.77 -28.23
CA ILE A 127 9.33 17.87 -29.41
C ILE A 127 9.17 16.46 -29.98
N SER A 128 7.93 15.98 -30.10
CA SER A 128 7.67 14.66 -30.71
C SER A 128 8.17 14.60 -32.16
N PRO A 129 8.64 13.42 -32.62
CA PRO A 129 9.16 13.28 -33.97
C PRO A 129 8.07 13.39 -35.05
N LYS A 130 8.53 13.61 -36.30
CA LYS A 130 7.70 13.68 -37.51
C LYS A 130 6.61 14.77 -37.40
N LYS A 131 5.41 14.52 -37.94
CA LYS A 131 4.38 15.54 -38.19
C LYS A 131 3.11 15.40 -37.33
N ALA A 132 2.91 14.28 -36.63
CA ALA A 132 1.70 14.15 -35.81
C ALA A 132 1.76 15.11 -34.63
N ASP A 133 0.67 15.83 -34.38
CA ASP A 133 0.59 16.90 -33.40
C ASP A 133 -0.67 16.85 -32.51
N LEU A 134 -1.52 15.84 -32.69
CA LEU A 134 -2.73 15.60 -31.90
C LEU A 134 -2.52 14.40 -30.96
N LEU A 135 -3.15 14.43 -29.79
CA LEU A 135 -3.13 13.33 -28.82
C LEU A 135 -4.49 12.63 -28.83
N ASP A 136 -4.52 11.41 -29.36
CA ASP A 136 -5.73 10.59 -29.45
C ASP A 136 -5.73 9.50 -28.37
N VAL A 137 -6.21 9.82 -27.17
CA VAL A 137 -6.29 8.88 -26.05
C VAL A 137 -7.72 8.50 -25.73
N VAL A 138 -7.91 7.40 -25.01
CA VAL A 138 -9.18 7.15 -24.30
C VAL A 138 -9.30 8.20 -23.20
N GLY A 139 -10.52 8.71 -22.97
CA GLY A 139 -10.90 9.66 -21.90
C GLY A 139 -10.78 9.09 -20.48
N ARG A 140 -9.64 8.47 -20.17
CA ARG A 140 -9.31 7.83 -18.91
C ARG A 140 -7.85 8.06 -18.54
N LEU A 141 -7.63 8.68 -17.39
CA LEU A 141 -6.32 8.90 -16.78
C LEU A 141 -6.13 7.94 -15.60
N TYR A 142 -4.96 7.31 -15.54
CA TYR A 142 -4.50 6.53 -14.41
C TYR A 142 -3.46 7.32 -13.62
N LEU A 143 -3.66 7.47 -12.31
CA LEU A 143 -2.76 8.15 -11.41
C LEU A 143 -2.18 7.16 -10.40
N GLY A 144 -0.86 7.23 -10.21
CA GLY A 144 -0.06 6.49 -9.25
C GLY A 144 0.19 5.03 -9.59
N GLY A 145 -0.40 4.46 -10.64
CA GLY A 145 -0.20 3.07 -11.05
C GLY A 145 -1.21 2.63 -12.10
N LEU A 146 -1.32 1.33 -12.34
CA LEU A 146 -2.21 0.74 -13.33
C LEU A 146 -3.02 -0.44 -12.75
N PRO A 147 -4.22 -0.74 -13.30
CA PRO A 147 -4.94 -1.97 -12.99
C PRO A 147 -4.11 -3.24 -13.25
N GLN A 148 -4.37 -4.31 -12.50
CA GLN A 148 -3.62 -5.59 -12.56
C GLN A 148 -3.42 -6.14 -13.98
N ASN A 149 -4.46 -6.09 -14.81
CA ASN A 149 -4.45 -6.66 -16.15
C ASN A 149 -4.11 -5.63 -17.24
N TYR A 150 -3.78 -4.40 -16.85
CA TYR A 150 -3.40 -3.38 -17.80
C TYR A 150 -1.92 -3.53 -18.17
N THR A 151 -1.63 -3.68 -19.47
CA THR A 151 -0.27 -3.84 -19.97
C THR A 151 0.07 -2.76 -20.98
N SER A 152 1.33 -2.31 -21.00
CA SER A 152 1.84 -1.43 -22.05
C SER A 152 3.28 -1.80 -22.35
N LYS A 153 3.61 -1.97 -23.64
CA LYS A 153 4.99 -2.23 -24.10
C LYS A 153 5.73 -0.94 -24.49
N ARG A 154 5.05 0.22 -24.40
CA ARG A 154 5.53 1.50 -24.96
C ARG A 154 6.29 2.38 -23.97
N ILE A 155 6.19 2.08 -22.67
CA ILE A 155 6.73 2.90 -21.57
C ILE A 155 7.79 2.18 -20.72
N GLY A 156 8.35 1.08 -21.23
CA GLY A 156 9.36 0.30 -20.53
C GLY A 156 8.80 -0.51 -19.34
N PRO A 157 9.67 -1.02 -18.46
CA PRO A 157 9.30 -1.99 -17.42
C PRO A 157 8.64 -1.38 -16.17
N ILE A 158 8.69 -0.05 -16.02
CA ILE A 158 8.15 0.68 -14.86
C ILE A 158 6.64 0.85 -15.02
N LEU A 159 5.91 -0.26 -14.85
CA LEU A 159 4.45 -0.34 -14.89
C LEU A 159 3.81 -0.46 -13.50
N TYR A 160 4.64 -0.59 -12.45
CA TYR A 160 4.20 -0.74 -11.08
C TYR A 160 3.96 0.62 -10.43
N SER A 161 3.04 0.65 -9.48
CA SER A 161 2.65 1.84 -8.75
C SER A 161 3.84 2.50 -8.03
N ILE A 162 3.88 3.83 -8.04
CA ILE A 162 4.84 4.59 -7.24
C ILE A 162 4.46 4.50 -5.75
N ASN A 163 5.38 4.05 -4.90
CA ASN A 163 5.23 4.17 -3.46
C ASN A 163 5.54 5.62 -3.04
N GLY A 164 4.49 6.38 -2.80
CA GLY A 164 4.59 7.80 -2.52
C GLY A 164 3.24 8.46 -2.34
N CYS A 165 3.29 9.71 -1.96
CA CYS A 165 2.14 10.56 -1.70
C CYS A 165 1.93 11.54 -2.84
N ILE A 166 0.72 11.61 -3.36
CA ILE A 166 0.33 12.58 -4.40
C ILE A 166 -0.78 13.47 -3.84
N ARG A 167 -0.69 14.78 -4.12
CA ARG A 167 -1.74 15.76 -3.79
C ARG A 167 -1.84 16.85 -4.85
N ARG A 168 -2.88 17.67 -4.75
CA ARG A 168 -3.10 18.86 -5.59
C ARG A 168 -3.06 18.52 -7.10
N PHE A 169 -3.58 17.35 -7.47
CA PHE A 169 -3.64 16.95 -8.85
C PHE A 169 -4.62 17.84 -9.62
N LYS A 170 -4.16 18.38 -10.74
CA LYS A 170 -4.90 19.23 -11.65
C LYS A 170 -4.63 18.82 -13.09
N MET A 171 -5.70 18.77 -13.87
CA MET A 171 -5.65 18.48 -15.30
C MET A 171 -6.43 19.56 -16.04
N VAL A 172 -5.82 20.10 -17.09
CA VAL A 172 -6.41 21.15 -17.92
C VAL A 172 -6.20 20.80 -19.40
N GLY A 173 -7.25 20.94 -20.19
CA GLY A 173 -7.25 20.80 -21.64
C GLY A 173 -7.52 22.12 -22.35
N GLY A 174 -7.67 22.08 -23.66
CA GLY A 174 -8.09 23.19 -24.47
C GLY A 174 -7.66 23.09 -25.93
N ALA A 175 -8.32 23.88 -26.78
CA ALA A 175 -7.78 24.17 -28.11
C ALA A 175 -6.65 25.20 -27.99
N VAL A 176 -5.61 25.06 -28.81
CA VAL A 176 -4.51 26.02 -28.88
C VAL A 176 -4.95 27.27 -29.67
N SER A 177 -5.94 27.14 -30.57
CA SER A 177 -6.49 28.27 -31.34
C SER A 177 -7.94 28.03 -31.76
N THR A 178 -8.87 28.83 -31.23
CA THR A 178 -10.11 29.18 -31.94
C THR A 178 -10.03 30.65 -32.30
N LYS A 179 -10.05 31.00 -33.59
CA LYS A 179 -10.32 32.39 -33.97
C LYS A 179 -11.72 32.72 -33.47
N ALA A 180 -11.86 33.58 -32.46
CA ALA A 180 -13.17 34.12 -32.10
C ALA A 180 -13.70 34.89 -33.32
N ALA A 181 -14.84 34.47 -33.86
CA ALA A 181 -15.45 35.05 -35.06
C ALA A 181 -15.76 36.56 -34.92
N ALA A 182 -15.74 37.11 -33.71
CA ALA A 182 -16.15 38.48 -33.42
C ALA A 182 -15.01 39.48 -33.12
N THR A 183 -13.79 39.05 -32.75
CA THR A 183 -12.77 39.99 -32.20
C THR A 183 -11.38 39.87 -32.81
N GLY A 184 -11.11 38.88 -33.67
CA GLY A 184 -9.79 38.70 -34.29
C GLY A 184 -8.65 38.37 -33.31
N ARG A 185 -8.93 38.24 -32.01
CA ARG A 185 -7.98 37.80 -30.99
C ARG A 185 -8.01 36.29 -30.87
N SER A 186 -6.83 35.67 -30.93
CA SER A 186 -6.64 34.25 -30.67
C SER A 186 -6.71 34.00 -29.16
N GLU A 187 -7.89 33.66 -28.64
CA GLU A 187 -8.03 33.20 -27.26
C GLU A 187 -7.89 31.68 -27.23
N ALA A 188 -6.92 31.18 -26.47
CA ALA A 188 -6.83 29.77 -26.16
C ALA A 188 -7.99 29.44 -25.20
N VAL A 189 -8.97 28.66 -25.66
CA VAL A 189 -10.02 28.14 -24.79
C VAL A 189 -9.36 27.12 -23.86
N VAL A 190 -9.17 27.48 -22.59
CA VAL A 190 -8.59 26.63 -21.56
C VAL A 190 -9.71 26.03 -20.73
N GLU A 191 -9.74 24.71 -20.60
CA GLU A 191 -10.78 23.99 -19.89
C GLU A 191 -10.18 23.21 -18.70
N ASP A 192 -10.56 23.61 -17.49
CA ASP A 192 -10.19 22.90 -16.26
C ASP A 192 -11.17 21.74 -16.04
N PHE A 193 -10.67 20.51 -16.04
CA PHE A 193 -11.50 19.32 -15.85
C PHE A 193 -12.04 19.18 -14.42
N LYS A 194 -11.51 19.95 -13.45
CA LYS A 194 -11.93 19.92 -12.04
C LYS A 194 -11.97 18.50 -11.44
N LEU A 195 -10.98 17.68 -11.80
CA LEU A 195 -10.86 16.31 -11.28
C LEU A 195 -10.57 16.34 -9.77
N SER A 196 -11.35 15.60 -9.00
CA SER A 196 -11.22 15.53 -7.54
C SER A 196 -10.61 14.20 -7.10
N MET A 197 -9.44 14.25 -6.46
CA MET A 197 -8.82 13.05 -5.87
C MET A 197 -9.62 12.43 -4.73
N ALA A 198 -10.54 13.18 -4.11
CA ALA A 198 -11.44 12.66 -3.08
C ALA A 198 -12.56 11.78 -3.67
N THR A 199 -12.90 12.00 -4.94
CA THR A 199 -13.96 11.28 -5.65
C THR A 199 -13.47 10.85 -7.04
N PRO A 200 -12.45 9.97 -7.12
CA PRO A 200 -12.01 9.44 -8.41
C PRO A 200 -13.10 8.56 -9.03
N THR A 201 -13.04 8.33 -10.33
CA THR A 201 -13.96 7.40 -11.02
C THR A 201 -13.82 5.98 -10.45
N SER A 202 -12.60 5.57 -10.10
CA SER A 202 -12.35 4.38 -9.30
C SER A 202 -11.00 4.48 -8.59
N SER A 203 -10.83 3.69 -7.53
CA SER A 203 -9.57 3.59 -6.79
C SER A 203 -9.31 2.15 -6.39
N HIS A 204 -8.03 1.77 -6.36
CA HIS A 204 -7.58 0.48 -5.87
C HIS A 204 -6.39 0.67 -4.94
N MET A 205 -6.48 0.13 -3.72
CA MET A 205 -5.40 0.11 -2.72
C MET A 205 -4.72 1.48 -2.52
N ILE A 206 -5.52 2.48 -2.19
CA ILE A 206 -5.07 3.84 -1.86
C ILE A 206 -5.11 4.02 -0.34
N GLY A 207 -4.04 4.59 0.22
CA GLY A 207 -3.93 4.86 1.65
C GLY A 207 -3.91 6.35 1.97
N ARG A 208 -3.65 6.63 3.25
CA ARG A 208 -3.45 8.00 3.74
C ARG A 208 -1.98 8.33 3.79
N CYS A 209 -1.66 9.58 3.51
CA CYS A 209 -0.31 10.08 3.70
C CYS A 209 -0.12 10.54 5.14
N PHE A 210 0.75 9.88 5.89
CA PHE A 210 1.11 10.36 7.23
C PHE A 210 2.14 11.50 7.16
N VAL A 211 2.11 12.40 8.14
CA VAL A 211 3.10 13.49 8.27
C VAL A 211 4.51 12.90 8.32
N ALA A 212 4.71 11.92 9.21
CA ALA A 212 5.94 11.15 9.36
C ALA A 212 5.62 9.66 9.27
N THR A 213 6.54 8.88 8.68
CA THR A 213 6.40 7.44 8.53
C THR A 213 7.64 6.70 9.00
N GLU A 214 7.44 5.47 9.44
CA GLU A 214 8.48 4.48 9.71
C GLU A 214 8.16 3.17 8.97
N THR A 215 9.14 2.27 8.89
CA THR A 215 8.96 0.96 8.25
C THR A 215 7.99 0.09 9.06
N GLY A 216 6.94 -0.36 8.38
CA GLY A 216 5.96 -1.29 8.93
C GLY A 216 4.69 -1.34 8.09
N THR A 217 3.72 -2.12 8.56
CA THR A 217 2.36 -2.19 7.99
C THR A 217 1.38 -1.71 9.05
N TYR A 218 0.61 -0.68 8.72
CA TYR A 218 -0.37 -0.09 9.64
C TYR A 218 -1.73 -0.79 9.52
N PHE A 219 -2.30 -1.18 10.65
CA PHE A 219 -3.62 -1.77 10.76
C PHE A 219 -4.55 -0.76 11.43
N GLU A 220 -5.67 -0.45 10.79
CA GLU A 220 -6.61 0.58 11.26
C GLU A 220 -7.48 0.11 12.44
N GLY A 221 -7.53 -1.20 12.70
CA GLY A 221 -8.44 -1.82 13.67
C GLY A 221 -9.79 -2.23 13.08
N THR A 222 -9.93 -2.25 11.75
CA THR A 222 -11.21 -2.48 11.06
C THR A 222 -11.19 -3.65 10.08
N GLY A 223 -10.05 -4.34 9.93
CA GLY A 223 -9.94 -5.41 8.97
C GLY A 223 -8.78 -6.36 9.24
N TYR A 224 -8.16 -6.86 8.18
CA TYR A 224 -7.19 -7.95 8.22
C TYR A 224 -6.39 -8.05 6.91
N LEU A 225 -5.33 -8.86 6.95
CA LEU A 225 -4.65 -9.39 5.76
C LEU A 225 -4.89 -10.89 5.64
N LYS A 226 -5.13 -11.38 4.43
CA LYS A 226 -5.04 -12.81 4.09
C LYS A 226 -3.70 -13.06 3.42
N ALA A 227 -2.69 -13.46 4.20
CA ALA A 227 -1.32 -13.57 3.72
C ALA A 227 -1.13 -14.68 2.67
N VAL A 228 -1.64 -15.88 2.96
CA VAL A 228 -1.61 -17.04 2.06
C VAL A 228 -2.93 -17.80 2.14
N SER A 229 -3.27 -18.57 1.09
CA SER A 229 -4.55 -19.29 0.99
C SER A 229 -4.57 -20.60 1.77
N SER A 230 -3.41 -21.22 1.97
CA SER A 230 -3.28 -22.51 2.62
C SER A 230 -1.95 -22.61 3.34
N TYR A 231 -2.02 -22.95 4.62
CA TYR A 231 -0.85 -23.19 5.45
C TYR A 231 -1.10 -24.37 6.39
N ARG A 232 -0.15 -25.31 6.41
CA ARG A 232 -0.17 -26.46 7.31
C ARG A 232 0.74 -26.20 8.49
N VAL A 233 0.16 -25.99 9.67
CA VAL A 233 0.92 -25.84 10.93
C VAL A 233 1.70 -27.12 11.21
N GLY A 234 1.02 -28.26 11.39
CA GLY A 234 1.65 -29.55 11.62
C GLY A 234 2.28 -29.69 13.01
N LEU A 235 3.44 -30.35 13.08
CA LEU A 235 4.12 -30.67 14.33
C LEU A 235 4.79 -29.44 14.96
N ASP A 236 5.71 -28.83 14.23
CA ASP A 236 6.56 -27.75 14.76
C ASP A 236 6.49 -26.53 13.84
N VAL A 237 6.31 -25.34 14.43
CA VAL A 237 6.35 -24.05 13.73
C VAL A 237 6.86 -22.96 14.66
N SER A 238 7.63 -22.02 14.13
CA SER A 238 8.04 -20.80 14.82
C SER A 238 7.50 -19.58 14.08
N ILE A 239 6.89 -18.66 14.80
CA ILE A 239 6.39 -17.38 14.29
C ILE A 239 7.16 -16.27 15.00
N ALA A 240 7.77 -15.38 14.23
CA ALA A 240 8.45 -14.20 14.75
C ALA A 240 7.83 -12.95 14.12
N LEU A 241 7.57 -11.92 14.92
CA LEU A 241 7.08 -10.62 14.45
C LEU A 241 7.46 -9.53 15.44
N GLU A 242 7.38 -8.28 14.99
CA GLU A 242 7.39 -7.12 15.88
C GLU A 242 6.07 -6.38 15.74
N PHE A 243 5.52 -5.90 16.86
CA PHE A 243 4.29 -5.12 16.86
C PHE A 243 4.39 -3.92 17.80
N ARG A 244 3.57 -2.90 17.54
CA ARG A 244 3.28 -1.83 18.49
C ARG A 244 1.82 -1.45 18.42
N THR A 245 1.22 -1.09 19.55
CA THR A 245 -0.20 -0.76 19.63
C THR A 245 -0.50 0.23 20.76
N SER A 246 -1.69 0.81 20.72
CA SER A 246 -2.32 1.59 21.80
C SER A 246 -3.63 0.94 22.26
N ARG A 247 -3.83 -0.35 21.95
CA ARG A 247 -5.00 -1.14 22.32
C ARG A 247 -4.57 -2.35 23.15
N THR A 248 -5.38 -2.72 24.13
CA THR A 248 -5.18 -3.89 24.99
C THR A 248 -5.70 -5.18 24.37
N SER A 249 -6.44 -5.12 23.26
CA SER A 249 -7.04 -6.28 22.61
C SER A 249 -6.92 -6.20 21.08
N GLY A 250 -6.56 -7.31 20.43
CA GLY A 250 -6.41 -7.39 18.99
C GLY A 250 -5.80 -8.71 18.52
N VAL A 251 -6.32 -9.25 17.42
CA VAL A 251 -5.77 -10.47 16.78
C VAL A 251 -4.49 -10.12 16.03
N LEU A 252 -3.36 -10.78 16.34
CA LEU A 252 -2.10 -10.57 15.61
C LEU A 252 -1.98 -11.54 14.42
N LEU A 253 -2.20 -12.83 14.65
CA LEU A 253 -2.12 -13.86 13.61
C LEU A 253 -3.07 -15.01 13.92
N ALA A 254 -3.68 -15.59 12.87
CA ALA A 254 -4.56 -16.74 13.01
C ALA A 254 -4.50 -17.69 11.82
N VAL A 255 -4.52 -18.99 12.09
CA VAL A 255 -4.76 -20.05 11.11
C VAL A 255 -5.56 -21.16 11.80
N SER A 256 -6.76 -21.44 11.33
CA SER A 256 -7.63 -22.49 11.89
C SER A 256 -8.35 -23.21 10.77
N ASN A 257 -8.60 -24.50 10.98
CA ASN A 257 -9.54 -25.24 10.16
C ASN A 257 -10.98 -25.08 10.67
N ASN A 258 -11.96 -25.61 9.93
CA ASN A 258 -13.37 -25.55 10.31
C ASN A 258 -13.74 -26.50 11.48
N ALA A 259 -12.81 -27.36 11.91
CA ALA A 259 -12.95 -28.24 13.06
C ALA A 259 -12.32 -27.58 14.29
N ASN A 260 -11.47 -28.32 15.01
CA ASN A 260 -10.85 -27.84 16.26
C ASN A 260 -9.36 -27.56 16.11
N ASN A 261 -8.72 -27.78 14.94
CA ASN A 261 -7.29 -27.52 14.84
C ASN A 261 -7.04 -26.06 14.48
N GLY A 262 -6.16 -25.41 15.22
CA GLY A 262 -5.79 -24.04 14.92
C GLY A 262 -4.61 -23.54 15.74
N LEU A 263 -4.09 -22.41 15.30
CA LEU A 263 -3.04 -21.65 15.94
C LEU A 263 -3.43 -20.18 15.89
N GLY A 264 -3.31 -19.48 17.01
CA GLY A 264 -3.59 -18.05 17.10
C GLY A 264 -2.63 -17.33 18.03
N LEU A 265 -2.32 -16.09 17.68
CA LEU A 265 -1.53 -15.16 18.47
C LEU A 265 -2.33 -13.86 18.58
N GLU A 266 -2.61 -13.42 19.80
CA GLU A 266 -3.45 -12.25 20.07
C GLU A 266 -3.00 -11.52 21.33
N ILE A 267 -3.33 -10.23 21.39
CA ILE A 267 -3.32 -9.48 22.64
C ILE A 267 -4.76 -9.43 23.17
N VAL A 268 -4.96 -9.71 24.46
CA VAL A 268 -6.27 -9.68 25.12
C VAL A 268 -6.09 -9.14 26.52
N GLU A 269 -6.82 -8.07 26.85
CA GLU A 269 -6.76 -7.41 28.16
C GLU A 269 -5.32 -7.09 28.61
N GLY A 270 -4.46 -6.69 27.66
CA GLY A 270 -3.08 -6.29 27.91
C GLY A 270 -2.08 -7.45 27.98
N LYS A 271 -2.53 -8.71 27.83
CA LYS A 271 -1.67 -9.90 27.84
C LYS A 271 -1.50 -10.46 26.44
N LEU A 272 -0.33 -11.03 26.15
CA LEU A 272 -0.09 -11.78 24.92
C LEU A 272 -0.43 -13.25 25.13
N LEU A 273 -1.29 -13.78 24.26
CA LEU A 273 -1.76 -15.16 24.30
C LEU A 273 -1.36 -15.87 23.02
N PHE A 274 -0.67 -17.00 23.18
CA PHE A 274 -0.37 -17.91 22.08
C PHE A 274 -1.15 -19.21 22.28
N HIS A 275 -2.14 -19.42 21.42
CA HIS A 275 -3.05 -20.55 21.46
C HIS A 275 -2.73 -21.57 20.37
N VAL A 276 -2.82 -22.85 20.73
CA VAL A 276 -2.81 -23.96 19.77
C VAL A 276 -3.80 -25.01 20.20
N ASP A 277 -4.59 -25.52 19.26
CA ASP A 277 -5.40 -26.72 19.45
C ASP A 277 -5.00 -27.77 18.41
N ASN A 278 -4.59 -28.94 18.88
CA ASN A 278 -4.22 -30.11 18.07
C ASN A 278 -5.39 -31.11 17.92
N GLY A 279 -6.63 -30.65 18.13
CA GLY A 279 -7.85 -31.46 18.12
C GLY A 279 -8.22 -32.09 19.47
N ALA A 280 -7.49 -31.77 20.55
CA ALA A 280 -7.69 -32.35 21.88
C ALA A 280 -7.84 -31.28 22.98
N GLY A 281 -8.20 -30.06 22.59
CA GLY A 281 -8.37 -28.93 23.49
C GLY A 281 -7.25 -27.90 23.34
N ARG A 282 -7.63 -26.64 23.56
CA ARG A 282 -6.76 -25.48 23.39
C ARG A 282 -5.71 -25.39 24.50
N ILE A 283 -4.45 -25.29 24.09
CA ILE A 283 -3.26 -25.01 24.90
C ILE A 283 -2.97 -23.52 24.77
N THR A 284 -2.62 -22.84 25.88
CA THR A 284 -2.32 -21.41 25.87
C THR A 284 -1.02 -21.13 26.62
N ALA A 285 -0.03 -20.57 25.95
CA ALA A 285 1.06 -19.87 26.61
C ALA A 285 0.66 -18.40 26.77
N GLU A 286 0.55 -17.95 28.03
CA GLU A 286 0.19 -16.58 28.40
C GLU A 286 1.44 -15.83 28.85
N HIS A 287 1.60 -14.60 28.37
CA HIS A 287 2.65 -13.71 28.81
C HIS A 287 2.04 -12.35 29.19
N ALA A 288 2.22 -11.98 30.46
CA ALA A 288 1.83 -10.68 31.00
C ALA A 288 3.08 -9.80 31.14
N PRO A 289 2.98 -8.50 30.82
CA PRO A 289 4.13 -7.61 30.86
C PRO A 289 4.58 -7.32 32.29
N GLU A 290 5.90 -7.30 32.53
CA GLU A 290 6.50 -6.82 33.78
C GLU A 290 6.72 -5.30 33.72
N GLY A 291 5.68 -4.51 34.00
CA GLY A 291 5.78 -3.04 34.05
C GLY A 291 4.79 -2.33 33.13
N GLU A 292 5.30 -1.54 32.19
CA GLU A 292 4.42 -0.91 31.18
C GLU A 292 3.83 -1.97 30.26
N GLY A 293 2.53 -1.87 29.96
CA GLY A 293 1.84 -2.85 29.14
C GLY A 293 2.25 -2.80 27.67
N PHE A 294 1.94 -3.84 26.89
CA PHE A 294 2.24 -3.92 25.44
C PHE A 294 1.52 -2.88 24.56
N CYS A 295 0.70 -2.02 25.16
CA CYS A 295 -0.01 -0.95 24.49
C CYS A 295 0.63 0.44 24.73
N ASP A 296 1.93 0.46 25.03
CA ASP A 296 2.76 1.65 25.28
C ASP A 296 3.17 2.40 23.98
N GLY A 297 2.75 1.92 22.81
CA GLY A 297 3.09 2.50 21.52
C GLY A 297 4.51 2.20 21.02
N ARG A 298 5.30 1.41 21.75
CA ARG A 298 6.67 1.00 21.37
C ARG A 298 6.67 -0.37 20.70
N TRP A 299 7.76 -0.65 19.97
CA TRP A 299 7.95 -1.93 19.30
C TRP A 299 8.32 -3.02 20.30
N HIS A 300 7.55 -4.11 20.31
CA HIS A 300 7.81 -5.34 21.06
C HIS A 300 8.13 -6.48 20.10
N ALA A 301 9.16 -7.25 20.40
CA ALA A 301 9.56 -8.41 19.61
C ALA A 301 8.94 -9.69 20.18
N VAL A 302 8.21 -10.44 19.34
CA VAL A 302 7.50 -11.66 19.74
C VAL A 302 8.02 -12.84 18.95
N THR A 303 8.34 -13.93 19.65
CA THR A 303 8.59 -15.25 19.06
C THR A 303 7.67 -16.30 19.70
N ALA A 304 6.77 -16.88 18.92
CA ALA A 304 5.85 -17.93 19.35
C ALA A 304 6.22 -19.25 18.65
N LYS A 305 6.53 -20.29 19.43
CA LYS A 305 6.94 -21.61 18.93
C LYS A 305 5.97 -22.67 19.39
N LYS A 306 5.42 -23.41 18.44
CA LYS A 306 4.78 -24.71 18.68
C LYS A 306 5.83 -25.79 18.49
N LEU A 307 6.01 -26.63 19.50
CA LEU A 307 6.87 -27.81 19.50
C LEU A 307 6.00 -29.01 19.88
N ARG A 308 5.37 -29.65 18.87
CA ARG A 308 4.42 -30.75 19.08
C ARG A 308 3.26 -30.34 20.01
N HIS A 309 3.30 -30.77 21.28
CA HIS A 309 2.30 -30.49 22.32
C HIS A 309 2.76 -29.42 23.33
N ARG A 310 3.93 -28.81 23.11
CA ARG A 310 4.50 -27.72 23.92
C ARG A 310 4.48 -26.40 23.16
N LEU A 311 4.23 -25.33 23.89
CA LEU A 311 4.24 -23.96 23.41
C LEU A 311 5.31 -23.16 24.15
N GLU A 312 6.02 -22.32 23.41
CA GLU A 312 6.93 -21.33 23.94
C GLU A 312 6.53 -19.96 23.38
N LEU A 313 6.32 -18.99 24.24
CA LEU A 313 6.05 -17.60 23.88
C LEU A 313 7.15 -16.74 24.50
N GLN A 314 7.95 -16.09 23.66
CA GLN A 314 8.99 -15.18 24.06
C GLN A 314 8.62 -13.75 23.64
N VAL A 315 8.72 -12.81 24.57
CA VAL A 315 8.43 -11.38 24.36
C VAL A 315 9.53 -10.58 25.04
N ASP A 316 10.22 -9.70 24.31
CA ASP A 316 11.28 -8.83 24.84
C ASP A 316 12.24 -9.54 25.81
N GLU A 317 12.73 -10.72 25.39
CA GLU A 317 13.64 -11.62 26.13
C GLU A 317 13.02 -12.49 27.23
N GLN A 318 11.79 -12.20 27.67
CA GLN A 318 11.08 -13.00 28.66
C GLN A 318 10.34 -14.18 28.02
N GLN A 319 10.35 -15.35 28.66
CA GLN A 319 9.77 -16.56 28.11
C GLN A 319 8.66 -17.15 28.99
N SER A 320 7.50 -17.37 28.39
CA SER A 320 6.38 -18.16 28.92
C SER A 320 6.27 -19.50 28.19
N ARG A 321 5.80 -20.54 28.89
CA ARG A 321 5.64 -21.89 28.32
C ARG A 321 4.30 -22.49 28.71
N ALA A 322 3.79 -23.39 27.88
CA ALA A 322 2.64 -24.22 28.19
C ALA A 322 2.77 -25.60 27.53
N GLU A 323 2.14 -26.61 28.09
CA GLU A 323 2.20 -27.98 27.60
C GLU A 323 0.83 -28.66 27.73
N SER A 324 0.43 -29.41 26.70
CA SER A 324 -0.78 -30.24 26.79
C SER A 324 -0.50 -31.50 27.61
N PRO A 325 -1.43 -31.91 28.50
CA PRO A 325 -1.35 -33.23 29.12
C PRO A 325 -1.51 -34.38 28.11
N ASN A 326 -2.06 -34.11 26.92
CA ASN A 326 -2.23 -35.11 25.87
C ASN A 326 -1.09 -35.07 24.84
N ALA A 327 0.04 -35.69 25.17
CA ALA A 327 1.23 -35.74 24.31
C ALA A 327 1.02 -36.47 22.96
N ARG A 328 -0.02 -37.32 22.85
CA ARG A 328 -0.35 -38.05 21.61
C ARG A 328 -1.02 -37.14 20.57
N SER A 329 -1.80 -36.14 21.01
CA SER A 329 -2.40 -35.12 20.14
C SER A 329 -1.42 -33.96 19.92
N ASN A 330 -0.52 -34.13 18.96
CA ASN A 330 0.63 -33.25 18.76
C ASN A 330 0.74 -32.58 17.38
N THR A 331 -0.17 -32.90 16.46
CA THR A 331 -0.23 -32.30 15.13
C THR A 331 -1.40 -31.33 15.06
N CYS A 332 -1.16 -30.13 14.51
CA CYS A 332 -2.22 -29.17 14.20
C CYS A 332 -2.54 -29.27 12.70
N ASP A 333 -3.60 -29.99 12.37
CA ASP A 333 -4.00 -30.35 11.00
C ASP A 333 -4.81 -29.23 10.33
N THR A 334 -4.11 -28.14 10.01
CA THR A 334 -4.64 -27.06 9.17
C THR A 334 -4.23 -27.27 7.72
N ASN A 335 -5.00 -26.69 6.81
CA ASN A 335 -4.62 -26.48 5.41
C ASN A 335 -5.26 -25.16 4.92
N ASP A 336 -5.25 -24.16 5.79
CA ASP A 336 -6.18 -23.03 5.78
C ASP A 336 -5.43 -21.70 5.65
N PRO A 337 -6.14 -20.59 5.36
CA PRO A 337 -5.50 -19.31 5.21
C PRO A 337 -4.80 -18.81 6.47
N VAL A 338 -3.69 -18.09 6.30
CA VAL A 338 -3.07 -17.31 7.37
C VAL A 338 -3.64 -15.90 7.33
N TYR A 339 -4.32 -15.53 8.41
CA TYR A 339 -4.81 -14.17 8.61
C TYR A 339 -3.90 -13.40 9.57
N VAL A 340 -3.73 -12.10 9.33
CA VAL A 340 -2.93 -11.20 10.16
C VAL A 340 -3.78 -9.97 10.51
N GLY A 341 -3.73 -9.55 11.77
CA GLY A 341 -4.40 -8.34 12.25
C GLY A 341 -5.91 -8.45 12.46
N GLY A 342 -6.52 -9.60 12.19
CA GLY A 342 -7.97 -9.81 12.25
C GLY A 342 -8.37 -10.99 11.35
N THR A 343 -9.67 -11.25 11.23
CA THR A 343 -10.21 -12.30 10.34
C THR A 343 -11.49 -11.83 9.66
N PRO A 344 -11.88 -12.39 8.50
CA PRO A 344 -13.16 -12.09 7.89
C PRO A 344 -14.33 -12.50 8.79
N ASP A 345 -15.43 -11.76 8.70
CA ASP A 345 -16.67 -12.11 9.40
C ASP A 345 -17.17 -13.50 9.01
N GLY A 346 -17.66 -14.24 10.00
CA GLY A 346 -18.17 -15.61 9.81
C GLY A 346 -17.09 -16.70 9.70
N VAL A 347 -15.80 -16.35 9.59
CA VAL A 347 -14.73 -17.36 9.60
C VAL A 347 -14.48 -17.83 11.03
N ARG A 348 -14.67 -19.13 11.27
CA ARG A 348 -14.38 -19.76 12.56
C ARG A 348 -12.88 -19.76 12.83
N GLN A 349 -12.50 -19.41 14.05
CA GLN A 349 -11.13 -19.54 14.55
C GLN A 349 -11.16 -20.37 15.83
N ALA A 350 -10.54 -21.55 15.79
CA ALA A 350 -10.52 -22.48 16.93
C ALA A 350 -9.55 -22.01 18.03
N ALA A 351 -8.52 -21.26 17.63
CA ALA A 351 -7.42 -20.85 18.51
C ALA A 351 -7.35 -19.32 18.72
N LEU A 352 -8.49 -18.63 18.76
CA LEU A 352 -8.58 -17.23 19.21
C LEU A 352 -9.63 -17.10 20.30
N SER A 353 -9.48 -16.11 21.17
CA SER A 353 -10.48 -15.72 22.18
C SER A 353 -11.10 -14.36 21.91
N THR A 354 -10.48 -13.52 21.07
CA THR A 354 -11.08 -12.26 20.60
C THR A 354 -11.33 -12.27 19.09
N ARG A 355 -12.29 -11.46 18.65
CA ARG A 355 -12.52 -11.12 17.23
C ARG A 355 -12.12 -9.70 16.89
N THR A 356 -11.55 -8.98 17.86
CA THR A 356 -11.17 -7.57 17.70
C THR A 356 -10.02 -7.48 16.71
N SER A 357 -10.20 -6.74 15.62
CA SER A 357 -9.11 -6.44 14.70
C SER A 357 -8.03 -5.61 15.39
N PHE A 358 -6.78 -5.97 15.14
CA PHE A 358 -5.61 -5.26 15.64
C PHE A 358 -5.56 -3.84 15.08
N LYS A 359 -5.27 -2.89 15.97
CA LYS A 359 -4.96 -1.51 15.62
C LYS A 359 -3.53 -1.21 16.04
N GLY A 360 -2.69 -0.81 15.11
CA GLY A 360 -1.28 -0.58 15.38
C GLY A 360 -0.41 -0.88 14.18
N CYS A 361 0.85 -1.19 14.44
CA CYS A 361 1.82 -1.49 13.39
C CYS A 361 2.44 -2.86 13.61
N LEU A 362 2.63 -3.59 12.50
CA LEU A 362 3.33 -4.87 12.46
C LEU A 362 4.47 -4.81 11.45
N ARG A 363 5.60 -5.45 11.77
CA ARG A 363 6.71 -5.65 10.83
C ARG A 363 7.39 -6.99 11.07
N ASN A 364 8.24 -7.39 10.12
CA ASN A 364 9.13 -8.53 10.23
C ASN A 364 8.43 -9.86 10.57
N LEU A 365 7.21 -10.08 10.03
CA LEU A 365 6.49 -11.34 10.21
C LEU A 365 7.17 -12.48 9.43
N LYS A 366 7.69 -13.46 10.16
CA LYS A 366 8.35 -14.66 9.66
C LYS A 366 7.68 -15.89 10.21
N ILE A 367 7.42 -16.88 9.36
CA ILE A 367 6.89 -18.18 9.74
C ILE A 367 7.88 -19.26 9.29
N THR A 368 8.48 -19.97 10.25
CA THR A 368 9.54 -20.95 10.01
C THR A 368 9.07 -22.36 10.34
N LYS A 369 9.24 -23.29 9.39
CA LYS A 369 8.91 -24.71 9.53
C LYS A 369 9.99 -25.56 8.87
N ALA A 370 10.52 -26.56 9.58
CA ALA A 370 11.57 -27.47 9.09
C ALA A 370 12.74 -26.72 8.41
N SER A 371 13.27 -25.71 9.09
CA SER A 371 14.35 -24.82 8.62
C SER A 371 14.05 -23.97 7.38
N LYS A 372 12.81 -24.00 6.84
CA LYS A 372 12.35 -23.09 5.79
C LYS A 372 11.61 -21.92 6.42
N THR A 373 12.05 -20.70 6.13
CA THR A 373 11.42 -19.46 6.60
C THR A 373 10.63 -18.81 5.47
N MET A 374 9.35 -18.56 5.71
CA MET A 374 8.51 -17.71 4.87
C MET A 374 8.46 -16.31 5.50
N GLU A 375 9.01 -15.32 4.80
CA GLU A 375 8.83 -13.91 5.16
C GLU A 375 7.54 -13.40 4.52
N VAL A 376 6.59 -12.92 5.34
CA VAL A 376 5.29 -12.48 4.84
C VAL A 376 5.43 -11.09 4.23
N GLN A 377 5.24 -11.02 2.91
CA GLN A 377 5.20 -9.75 2.18
C GLN A 377 3.78 -9.18 2.21
N PHE A 378 3.49 -8.30 3.16
CA PHE A 378 2.15 -7.77 3.40
C PHE A 378 1.51 -7.08 2.18
N ASN A 379 2.31 -6.41 1.35
CA ASN A 379 1.87 -5.77 0.10
C ASN A 379 1.54 -6.75 -1.04
N LYS A 380 1.80 -8.05 -0.84
CA LYS A 380 1.45 -9.15 -1.76
C LYS A 380 0.43 -10.11 -1.16
N ALA A 381 -0.20 -9.73 -0.04
CA ALA A 381 -1.29 -10.51 0.54
C ALA A 381 -2.43 -10.69 -0.47
N LEU A 382 -3.11 -11.83 -0.38
CA LEU A 382 -4.22 -12.19 -1.27
C LEU A 382 -5.44 -11.28 -1.08
N GLU A 383 -5.62 -10.78 0.14
CA GLU A 383 -6.68 -9.85 0.50
C GLU A 383 -6.16 -8.84 1.53
N ILE A 384 -6.53 -7.57 1.36
CA ILE A 384 -6.12 -6.46 2.21
C ILE A 384 -7.35 -5.61 2.52
N LYS A 385 -7.74 -5.53 3.80
CA LYS A 385 -8.89 -4.74 4.27
C LYS A 385 -8.51 -3.95 5.51
N GLY A 386 -8.68 -2.63 5.52
CA GLY A 386 -8.35 -1.78 6.68
C GLY A 386 -6.87 -1.80 7.08
N VAL A 387 -5.99 -2.01 6.09
CA VAL A 387 -4.54 -2.16 6.30
C VAL A 387 -3.79 -1.38 5.23
N GLN A 388 -2.72 -0.70 5.64
CA GLN A 388 -1.82 0.07 4.81
C GLN A 388 -0.41 -0.57 4.84
N PRO A 389 -0.07 -1.45 3.88
CA PRO A 389 1.26 -2.02 3.74
C PRO A 389 2.35 -0.98 3.51
N LEU A 390 3.59 -1.30 3.90
CA LEU A 390 4.80 -0.51 3.64
C LEU A 390 4.87 0.88 4.29
N SER A 391 3.82 1.32 4.99
CA SER A 391 3.75 2.63 5.60
C SER A 391 3.08 2.54 6.96
N CYS A 392 3.87 2.80 8.00
CA CYS A 392 3.41 3.00 9.36
C CYS A 392 3.58 4.46 9.77
N PRO A 393 2.60 5.09 10.43
CA PRO A 393 2.77 6.44 10.96
C PRO A 393 3.82 6.44 12.07
N ALA A 394 4.82 7.31 12.05
CA ALA A 394 5.82 7.35 13.12
C ALA A 394 5.18 7.57 14.50
N ALA A 395 5.74 6.91 15.53
CA ALA A 395 5.28 6.98 16.92
C ALA A 395 5.54 8.36 17.56
#